data_AF-A0A536U6H9-F1
#
_entry.id   AF-A0A536U6H9-F1
#
_cell.length_a   1.000
_cell.length_b   1.000
_cell.length_c   1.000
_cell.angle_alpha   90.00
_cell.angle_beta   90.00
_cell.angle_gamma   90.00
#
_symmetry.space_group_name_H-M   'P 1'
#
loop_
_entity.id
_entity.type
_entity.pdbx_description
1 polymer ?
#
loop_
_entity_poly.entity_id
_entity_poly.type
_entity_poly.pdbx_seq_one_letter_code
_entity_poly.pdbx_strand_id
1 'polypeptide(L)' 'MGFTSLIVCSSNLPDKVAIAIDAQIDDSVSATGQVRAQLQTTANPFTDPTPATAYVETGVNQYLVCKTI' A
#
# COMPACT_ATOMS: atom_id res chain seq x y z
N MET A 1 6.14 -5.26 -4.54
CA MET A 1 5.09 -5.87 -3.71
C MET A 1 5.03 -7.40 -3.82
N GLY A 2 5.99 -8.07 -4.48
CA GLY A 2 6.05 -9.55 -4.52
C GLY A 2 4.86 -10.30 -5.13
N PHE A 3 3.92 -9.60 -5.79
CA PHE A 3 2.76 -10.22 -6.42
C PHE A 3 3.16 -10.97 -7.69
N THR A 4 2.51 -12.11 -7.93
CA THR A 4 2.76 -12.99 -9.10
C THR A 4 1.59 -13.03 -10.08
N SER A 5 0.54 -12.23 -9.85
CA SER A 5 -0.70 -12.18 -10.62
C SER A 5 -1.06 -10.74 -11.01
N LEU A 6 -2.21 -10.57 -11.68
CA LEU A 6 -2.73 -9.25 -12.01
C LEU A 6 -3.09 -8.49 -10.72
N ILE A 7 -2.70 -7.22 -10.66
CA ILE A 7 -2.93 -6.38 -9.49
C ILE A 7 -3.65 -5.10 -9.89
N VAL A 8 -4.47 -4.60 -8.98
CA VAL A 8 -4.98 -3.22 -9.01
C VAL A 8 -4.26 -2.44 -7.93
N CYS A 9 -3.84 -1.21 -8.26
CA CYS A 9 -3.23 -0.30 -7.31
C CYS A 9 -3.93 1.06 -7.32
N SER A 10 -3.97 1.68 -6.14
CA SER A 10 -4.40 3.07 -5.95
C SER A 10 -3.25 3.87 -5.36
N SER A 11 -2.83 4.93 -6.06
CA SER A 11 -1.75 5.81 -5.66
C SER A 11 -2.25 7.00 -4.83
N ASN A 12 -1.33 7.65 -4.12
CA ASN A 12 -1.55 8.94 -3.45
C ASN A 12 -2.59 8.87 -2.32
N LEU A 13 -2.72 7.69 -1.69
CA LEU A 13 -3.60 7.51 -0.54
C LEU A 13 -2.91 8.04 0.71
N PRO A 14 -3.53 8.96 1.47
CA PRO A 14 -3.03 9.35 2.78
C PRO A 14 -2.88 8.15 3.71
N ASP A 15 -1.87 8.18 4.58
CA ASP A 15 -1.58 7.15 5.59
C ASP A 15 -2.81 6.54 6.28
N LYS A 16 -3.70 7.37 6.84
CA LYS A 16 -4.92 6.92 7.53
C LYS A 16 -5.92 6.22 6.61
N VAL A 17 -5.99 6.65 5.36
CA VAL A 17 -6.86 6.03 4.36
C VAL A 17 -6.27 4.69 3.93
N ALA A 18 -4.95 4.65 3.70
CA ALA A 18 -4.26 3.44 3.29
C ALA A 18 -4.36 2.31 4.33
N ILE A 19 -4.11 2.62 5.61
CA ILE A 19 -4.24 1.64 6.71
C ILE A 19 -5.69 1.20 6.90
N ALA A 20 -6.67 2.11 6.79
CA ALA A 20 -8.08 1.76 6.92
C ALA A 20 -8.58 0.89 5.78
N ILE A 21 -8.12 1.14 4.54
CA ILE A 21 -8.46 0.29 3.38
C ILE A 21 -7.94 -1.12 3.59
N ASP A 22 -6.69 -1.28 3.99
CA ASP A 22 -6.10 -2.60 4.26
C ASP A 22 -6.83 -3.29 5.43
N ALA A 23 -7.05 -2.60 6.55
CA ALA A 23 -7.77 -3.16 7.70
C ALA A 23 -9.21 -3.65 7.37
N GLN A 24 -9.88 -3.06 6.39
CA GLN A 24 -11.23 -3.47 5.96
C GLN A 24 -11.22 -4.60 4.93
N ILE A 25 -10.11 -4.81 4.22
CA ILE A 25 -10.02 -5.77 3.12
C ILE A 25 -9.24 -7.01 3.52
N ASP A 26 -8.23 -6.89 4.37
CA ASP A 26 -7.25 -7.94 4.64
C ASP A 26 -6.75 -7.94 6.09
N ASP A 27 -5.56 -7.39 6.39
CA ASP A 27 -4.86 -7.63 7.67
C ASP A 27 -4.24 -6.38 8.30
N SER A 28 -4.29 -5.22 7.63
CA SER A 28 -3.66 -3.97 8.08
C SER A 28 -2.12 -4.04 8.15
N VAL A 29 -1.50 -5.04 7.53
CA VAL A 29 -0.05 -5.22 7.47
C VAL A 29 0.43 -4.96 6.04
N SER A 30 0.97 -3.76 5.84
CA SER A 30 1.40 -3.25 4.52
C SER A 30 2.36 -4.15 3.72
N ALA A 31 3.04 -5.10 4.37
CA ALA A 31 4.02 -5.98 3.75
C ALA A 31 3.47 -7.36 3.33
N THR A 32 2.34 -7.80 3.89
CA THR A 32 1.85 -9.18 3.78
C THR A 32 0.47 -9.25 3.14
N GLY A 33 -0.19 -10.40 3.21
CA GLY A 33 -1.54 -10.55 2.68
C GLY A 33 -1.68 -10.40 1.16
N GLN A 34 -2.94 -10.24 0.78
CA GLN A 34 -3.45 -9.88 -0.54
C GLN A 34 -3.39 -8.37 -0.78
N VAL A 35 -3.41 -7.54 0.27
CA VAL A 35 -3.25 -6.08 0.18
C VAL A 35 -1.86 -5.70 0.68
N ARG A 36 -1.10 -5.00 -0.16
CA ARG A 36 0.24 -4.51 0.21
C ARG A 36 0.39 -3.06 -0.16
N ALA A 37 1.12 -2.32 0.64
CA ALA A 37 1.35 -0.91 0.43
C ALA A 37 2.84 -0.59 0.27
N GLN A 38 3.12 0.47 -0.48
CA GLN A 38 4.44 1.06 -0.67
C GLN A 38 4.39 2.51 -0.20
N LEU A 39 5.37 2.95 0.58
CA LEU A 39 5.51 4.36 0.92
C LEU A 39 5.91 5.16 -0.33
N GLN A 40 5.21 6.26 -0.58
CA GLN A 40 5.48 7.13 -1.72
C GLN A 40 6.35 8.31 -1.29
N THR A 41 7.44 8.53 -2.01
CA THR A 41 8.30 9.73 -1.87
C THR A 41 8.04 10.75 -2.99
N THR A 42 7.31 10.35 -4.02
CA THR A 42 6.87 11.18 -5.15
C THR A 42 5.42 10.84 -5.51
N ALA A 43 4.73 11.76 -6.19
CA ALA A 43 3.38 11.50 -6.65
C ALA A 43 3.37 10.45 -7.78
N ASN A 44 2.36 9.55 -7.77
CA ASN A 44 2.21 8.48 -8.76
C ASN A 44 3.51 7.71 -9.06
N PRO A 45 4.20 7.15 -8.05
CA PRO A 45 5.39 6.36 -8.27
C PRO A 45 5.04 5.05 -8.97
N PHE A 46 6.04 4.47 -9.62
CA PHE A 46 5.97 3.10 -10.10
C PHE A 46 5.83 2.12 -8.93
N THR A 47 5.25 0.96 -9.21
CA THR A 47 5.20 -0.17 -8.28
C THR A 47 6.61 -0.73 -8.08
N ASP A 48 7.16 -0.53 -6.90
CA ASP A 48 8.44 -1.09 -6.45
C ASP A 48 8.24 -2.54 -5.97
N PRO A 49 9.23 -3.44 -6.12
CA PRO A 49 9.17 -4.77 -5.52
C PRO A 49 9.12 -4.78 -3.97
N THR A 50 9.49 -3.71 -3.29
CA THR A 50 9.61 -3.61 -1.83
C THR A 50 8.40 -2.94 -1.17
N PRO A 51 7.51 -3.71 -0.50
CA PRO A 51 6.45 -3.10 0.28
C PRO A 51 7.00 -2.32 1.48
N ALA A 52 6.20 -1.39 1.98
CA ALA A 52 6.45 -0.75 3.26
C ALA A 52 6.42 -1.81 4.37
N THR A 53 7.39 -1.73 5.29
CA THR A 53 7.48 -2.63 6.43
C THR A 53 6.31 -2.49 7.40
N ALA A 54 5.78 -1.27 7.53
CA ALA A 54 4.57 -0.95 8.28
C ALA A 54 3.93 0.33 7.73
N TYR A 55 2.64 0.52 8.01
CA TYR A 55 2.03 1.84 7.96
C TYR A 55 2.60 2.73 9.05
N VAL A 56 2.89 3.98 8.70
CA VAL A 56 3.37 5.00 9.63
C VAL A 56 2.48 6.22 9.47
N GLU A 57 1.73 6.53 10.52
CA GLU A 57 0.82 7.68 10.56
C GLU A 57 1.59 8.95 10.95
N THR A 58 1.99 9.73 9.95
CA THR A 58 2.67 11.02 10.14
C THR A 58 1.78 12.21 9.77
N GLY A 59 0.62 11.95 9.16
CA GLY A 59 -0.29 12.94 8.59
C GLY A 59 0.15 13.51 7.24
N VAL A 60 1.34 13.14 6.76
CA VAL A 60 1.90 13.59 5.47
C VAL A 60 2.31 12.44 4.56
N ASN A 61 2.43 11.23 5.11
CA ASN A 61 2.77 10.06 4.33
C ASN A 61 1.67 9.71 3.34
N GLN A 62 2.09 9.30 2.15
CA GLN A 62 1.21 8.76 1.13
C GLN A 62 1.66 7.35 0.76
N TYR A 63 0.70 6.51 0.41
CA TYR A 63 0.92 5.12 0.06
C TYR A 63 0.32 4.79 -1.30
N LEU A 64 1.04 3.94 -2.02
CA LEU A 64 0.51 3.18 -3.14
C LEU A 64 0.03 1.85 -2.56
N VAL A 65 -1.28 1.62 -2.56
CA VAL A 65 -1.88 0.39 -2.05
C VAL A 65 -2.28 -0.49 -3.22
N CYS A 66 -1.85 -1.74 -3.21
CA CYS A 66 -2.05 -2.70 -4.27
C CYS A 66 -2.72 -3.97 -3.75
N LYS A 67 -3.62 -4.56 -4.55
CA LYS A 67 -4.28 -5.82 -4.27
C LYS A 67 -4.25 -6.75 -5.48
N THR A 68 -4.06 -8.05 -5.25
CA THR A 68 -4.27 -9.08 -6.29
C THR A 68 -5.74 -9.25 -6.62
N ILE A 69 -6.04 -9.33 -7.91
CA ILE A 69 -7.39 -9.65 -8.42
C ILE A 69 -7.62 -11.16 -8.34
#